data_AF-A0A976HEZ9-F1
#
_entry.id   AF-A0A976HEZ9-F1
#
_cell.length_a   1.000
_cell.length_b   1.000
_cell.length_c   1.000
_cell.angle_alpha   90.00
_cell.angle_beta   90.00
_cell.angle_gamma   90.00
#
_symmetry.space_group_name_H-M   'P 1'
#
loop_
_entity.id
_entity.type
_entity.pdbx_description
1 polymer ?
#
loop_
_entity_poly.entity_id
_entity_poly.type
_entity_poly.pdbx_seq_one_letter_code
_entity_poly.pdbx_strand_id
1 'polypeptide(L)' 'MQYEYTVRKIDLNTGLFSDKERIDIQFLDNELAELGKEGWELIDSTTVTNLGTTMQVVYVFKRVRQ' A
#
# COMPACT_ATOMS: atom_id res chain seq x y z
N MET A 1 -11.79 -5.63 -23.16
CA MET A 1 -11.94 -5.30 -21.74
C MET A 1 -11.00 -4.15 -21.45
N GLN A 2 -11.49 -3.03 -20.94
CA GLN A 2 -10.63 -1.90 -20.55
C GLN A 2 -10.31 -2.03 -19.06
N TYR A 3 -9.06 -1.78 -18.70
CA TYR A 3 -8.59 -1.87 -17.32
C TYR A 3 -8.23 -0.50 -16.78
N GLU A 4 -8.50 -0.30 -15.49
CA GLU A 4 -8.05 0.86 -14.71
C GLU A 4 -7.00 0.41 -13.69
N TYR A 5 -6.10 1.33 -13.34
CA TYR A 5 -5.01 1.07 -12.41
C TYR A 5 -4.95 2.17 -11.35
N THR A 6 -4.64 1.79 -10.12
CA THR A 6 -4.36 2.75 -9.03
C THR A 6 -3.18 2.27 -8.18
N VAL A 7 -2.55 3.21 -7.48
CA VAL A 7 -1.37 2.96 -6.67
C VAL A 7 -1.63 3.47 -5.25
N ARG A 8 -1.20 2.69 -4.25
CA ARG A 8 -1.15 3.10 -2.84
C ARG A 8 0.26 3.00 -2.31
N LYS A 9 0.68 4.02 -1.57
CA LYS A 9 2.02 4.11 -0.99
C LYS A 9 1.88 4.24 0.52
N ILE A 10 2.61 3.40 1.24
CA ILE A 10 2.69 3.43 2.69
C ILE A 10 4.11 3.81 3.03
N ASP A 11 4.28 4.99 3.60
CA ASP A 11 5.56 5.43 4.13
C ASP A 11 5.78 4.82 5.51
N LEU A 12 6.87 4.09 5.63
CA LEU A 12 7.41 3.63 6.90
C LEU A 12 8.36 4.75 7.35
N ASN A 13 7.86 5.68 8.15
CA ASN A 13 8.77 6.60 8.80
C ASN A 13 9.76 5.75 9.62
N THR A 14 11.04 6.06 9.48
CA THR A 14 12.15 5.38 10.16
C THR A 14 13.04 6.44 10.79
N GLY A 15 12.46 7.28 11.64
CA GLY A 15 13.20 8.33 12.36
C GLY A 15 13.85 7.80 13.65
N LEU A 16 15.05 8.31 14.00
CA LEU A 16 15.84 7.98 15.21
C LEU A 16 15.14 8.24 16.58
N PHE A 17 13.87 8.63 16.59
CA PHE A 17 13.09 8.96 17.79
C PHE A 17 11.65 8.39 17.77
N SER A 18 11.38 7.32 17.03
CA SER A 18 10.02 6.83 16.82
C SER A 18 9.63 5.59 17.62
N ASP A 19 9.49 5.74 18.93
CA ASP A 19 8.71 4.80 19.77
C ASP A 19 7.19 4.76 19.40
N LYS A 20 6.79 5.36 18.27
CA LYS A 20 5.40 5.50 17.80
C LYS A 20 5.18 5.20 16.31
N GLU A 21 6.11 4.57 15.61
CA GLU A 21 5.92 4.23 14.19
C GLU A 21 5.54 2.76 14.01
N ARG A 22 4.47 2.34 14.68
CA ARG A 22 3.70 1.19 14.19
C ARG A 22 2.94 1.68 12.98
N ILE A 23 3.21 1.09 11.82
CA ILE A 23 2.24 1.07 10.71
C ILE A 23 0.88 0.84 11.35
N ASP A 24 -0.08 1.73 11.11
CA ASP A 24 -1.45 1.47 11.55
C ASP A 24 -2.00 0.36 10.65
N ILE A 25 -1.69 -0.88 11.03
CA ILE A 25 -2.09 -2.10 10.30
C ILE A 25 -3.61 -2.13 10.18
N GLN A 26 -4.33 -1.59 11.17
CA GLN A 26 -5.78 -1.56 11.14
C GLN A 26 -6.31 -0.56 10.12
N PHE A 27 -5.68 0.62 10.01
CA PHE A 27 -5.97 1.55 8.92
C PHE A 27 -5.71 0.91 7.55
N LEU A 28 -4.57 0.25 7.39
CA LEU A 28 -4.22 -0.42 6.14
C LEU A 28 -5.23 -1.52 5.76
N ASP A 29 -5.57 -2.40 6.71
CA ASP A 29 -6.54 -3.47 6.47
C ASP A 29 -7.90 -2.91 6.04
N ASN A 30 -8.34 -1.80 6.65
CA ASN A 30 -9.59 -1.14 6.26
C ASN A 30 -9.52 -0.58 4.84
N GLU A 31 -8.42 0.10 4.46
CA GLU A 31 -8.27 0.67 3.11
C GLU A 31 -8.22 -0.44 2.04
N LEU A 32 -7.50 -1.53 2.29
CA LEU A 32 -7.45 -2.68 1.39
C LEU A 32 -8.83 -3.34 1.24
N ALA A 33 -9.59 -3.44 2.33
CA ALA A 33 -10.95 -3.98 2.30
C ALA A 33 -11.91 -3.08 1.49
N GLU A 34 -11.79 -1.75 1.58
CA GLU A 34 -12.56 -0.81 0.77
C GLU A 34 -12.23 -0.93 -0.72
N LEU A 35 -10.95 -1.00 -1.08
CA LEU A 35 -10.51 -1.22 -2.45
C LEU A 35 -11.06 -2.55 -3.01
N GLY A 36 -11.03 -3.62 -2.22
CA GLY A 36 -11.63 -4.90 -2.59
C GLY A 36 -13.14 -4.80 -2.85
N LYS A 37 -13.88 -4.03 -2.05
CA LYS A 37 -15.33 -3.80 -2.26
C LYS A 37 -15.62 -3.01 -3.54
N GLU A 38 -14.72 -2.11 -3.94
CA GLU A 38 -14.80 -1.37 -5.20
C GLU A 38 -14.38 -2.19 -6.44
N GLY A 39 -13.98 -3.45 -6.25
CA GLY A 39 -13.56 -4.36 -7.31
C GLY A 39 -12.11 -4.16 -7.75
N TRP A 40 -11.29 -3.50 -6.94
CA TRP A 40 -9.84 -3.44 -7.16
C TRP A 40 -9.16 -4.73 -6.71
N GLU A 41 -8.34 -5.28 -7.58
CA GLU A 41 -7.51 -6.45 -7.31
C GLU A 41 -6.06 -6.02 -7.15
N LEU A 42 -5.40 -6.48 -6.11
CA LEU A 42 -3.96 -6.29 -5.93
C LEU A 42 -3.21 -7.12 -6.97
N ILE A 43 -2.37 -6.48 -7.78
CA ILE A 43 -1.61 -7.17 -8.85
C ILE A 43 -0.10 -7.14 -8.64
N ASP A 44 0.41 -6.19 -7.88
CA ASP A 44 1.84 -6.09 -7.59
C ASP A 44 2.08 -5.36 -6.27
N SER A 45 3.20 -5.66 -5.62
CA SER A 45 3.71 -4.92 -4.48
C SER A 45 5.23 -4.79 -4.55
N THR A 46 5.74 -3.60 -4.29
CA THR A 46 7.18 -3.32 -4.28
C THR A 46 7.57 -2.60 -3.01
N THR A 47 8.74 -2.95 -2.48
CA THR A 47 9.30 -2.29 -1.30
C THR A 47 10.43 -1.38 -1.73
N VAL A 48 10.41 -0.14 -1.25
CA VAL A 48 11.53 0.79 -1.39
C VAL A 48 12.37 0.66 -0.13
N THR A 49 13.63 0.26 -0.32
CA THR A 49 14.58 0.08 0.78
C THR A 49 15.70 1.12 0.69
N ASN A 50 16.18 1.57 1.85
CA ASN A 50 17.34 2.43 1.98
C ASN A 50 18.23 1.88 3.09
N LEU A 51 19.49 1.58 2.76
CA LEU A 51 20.48 1.02 3.71
C LEU A 51 20.00 -0.23 4.48
N GLY A 52 19.22 -1.09 3.82
CA GLY A 52 18.66 -2.31 4.43
C GLY A 52 17.38 -2.11 5.23
N THR A 53 16.90 -0.87 5.36
CA THR A 53 15.64 -0.53 6.01
C THR A 53 14.55 -0.30 4.97
N THR A 54 13.40 -0.93 5.11
CA THR A 54 12.23 -0.64 4.28
C THR A 54 11.68 0.74 4.64
N MET A 55 11.67 1.65 3.67
CA MET A 55 11.18 3.02 3.82
C MET A 55 9.74 3.18 3.35
N GLN A 56 9.35 2.40 2.33
CA GLN A 56 8.02 2.52 1.74
C GLN A 56 7.58 1.17 1.16
N VAL A 57 6.28 0.91 1.20
CA VAL A 57 5.64 -0.17 0.45
C VAL A 57 4.68 0.44 -0.56
N VAL A 58 4.79 0.02 -1.81
CA VAL A 58 3.94 0.48 -2.92
C VAL A 58 3.11 -0.68 -3.41
N TYR A 59 1.80 -0.51 -3.44
CA TYR A 59 0.84 -1.49 -3.93
C TYR A 59 0.23 -1.00 -5.24
N VAL A 60 0.14 -1.89 -6.23
CA VAL A 60 -0.50 -1.63 -7.51
C VAL A 60 -1.76 -2.45 -7.62
N PHE A 61 -2.86 -1.77 -7.92
CA PHE A 61 -4.17 -2.39 -8.08
C PHE A 61 -4.67 -2.24 -9.50
N LYS A 62 -5.51 -3.18 -9.91
CA LYS A 62 -6.17 -3.22 -11.22
C LYS A 62 -7.65 -3.52 -11.04
N ARG A 63 -8.51 -2.91 -11.85
CA ARG A 63 -9.92 -3.33 -11.97
C ARG A 63 -10.39 -3.30 -13.41
N VAL A 64 -11.45 -4.07 -13.70
CA VAL A 64 -12.17 -3.97 -14.98
C VAL A 64 -13.00 -2.68 -14.96
N ARG A 65 -12.85 -1.85 -15.99
CA ARG A 65 -13.69 -0.68 -16.18
C ARG A 65 -15.10 -1.14 -16.53
N GLN A 66 -16.07 -0.82 -15.66
CA GLN A 66 -17.49 -1.04 -15.91
C GLN A 66 -18.01 -0.09 -16.99
#